data_AF-A0A2J8Q1N3-F1
#
_entry.id   AF-A0A2J8Q1N3-F1
#
_cell.length_a   1.000
_cell.length_b   1.000
_cell.length_c   1.000
_cell.angle_alpha   90.00
_cell.angle_beta   90.00
_cell.angle_gamma   90.00
#
_symmetry.space_group_name_H-M   'P 1'
#
loop_
_entity.id
_entity.type
_entity.pdbx_description
1 polymer ?
#
loop_
_entity_poly.entity_id
_entity_poly.type
_entity_poly.pdbx_seq_one_letter_code
_entity_poly.pdbx_strand_id
1 'polypeptide(L)'
;MSHRELPAWVSFPDVEKAEWLNKIVAQVWPFLGQYMEKLLAETVAPAVRGSNPHLQTFTFTRVELGEKPLRIIGVKVHPGQRKEQILL
;
A
#
# COMPACT_ATOMS: atom_id res chain seq x y z
N MET A 1 21.10 -32.99 -14.80
CA MET A 1 20.72 -32.67 -13.41
C MET A 1 19.47 -31.80 -13.47
N SER A 2 18.37 -32.29 -12.90
CA SER A 2 17.02 -31.72 -13.05
C SER A 2 16.92 -30.34 -12.42
N HIS A 3 16.71 -29.30 -13.23
CA HIS A 3 16.24 -28.01 -12.74
C HIS A 3 14.85 -28.26 -12.15
N ARG A 4 14.73 -28.29 -10.82
CA ARG A 4 13.42 -28.26 -10.15
C ARG A 4 12.83 -26.90 -10.49
N GLU A 5 11.98 -26.84 -11.51
CA GLU A 5 11.14 -25.68 -11.77
C GLU A 5 10.20 -25.54 -10.59
N LEU A 6 10.48 -24.54 -9.77
CA LEU A 6 9.64 -24.21 -8.63
C LEU A 6 8.27 -23.78 -9.16
N PRO A 7 7.16 -24.17 -8.52
CA PRO A 7 5.83 -23.86 -9.01
C PRO A 7 5.61 -22.36 -9.23
N ALA A 8 4.68 -21.98 -10.11
CA ALA A 8 4.37 -20.58 -10.42
C ALA A 8 3.95 -19.72 -9.21
N TRP A 9 3.61 -20.32 -8.06
CA TRP A 9 3.39 -19.63 -6.79
C TRP A 9 4.68 -19.28 -6.02
N VAL A 10 5.84 -19.79 -6.47
CA VAL A 10 7.19 -19.51 -5.95
C VAL A 10 7.98 -18.61 -6.89
N SER A 11 7.73 -18.70 -8.20
CA SER A 11 8.43 -17.90 -9.22
C SER A 11 7.43 -17.02 -9.96
N PHE A 12 7.54 -15.71 -9.75
CA PHE A 12 6.87 -14.69 -10.55
C PHE A 12 7.90 -14.09 -11.52
N PRO A 13 8.13 -14.68 -12.70
CA PRO A 13 9.15 -14.20 -13.63
C PRO A 13 8.88 -12.78 -14.17
N ASP A 14 7.60 -12.35 -14.21
CA ASP A 14 7.18 -11.02 -14.64
C ASP A 14 7.33 -9.93 -13.56
N VAL A 15 7.78 -10.30 -12.36
CA VAL A 15 7.74 -9.44 -11.19
C VAL A 15 9.15 -9.04 -10.80
N GLU A 16 9.44 -7.75 -10.95
CA GLU A 16 10.71 -7.20 -10.52
C GLU A 16 10.73 -7.01 -9.00
N LYS A 17 11.80 -7.51 -8.36
CA LYS A 17 12.05 -7.27 -6.94
C LYS A 17 12.54 -5.84 -6.75
N ALA A 18 11.63 -4.93 -6.43
CA ALA A 18 11.91 -3.51 -6.21
C ALA A 18 12.47 -3.24 -4.79
N GLU A 19 13.59 -3.86 -4.42
CA GLU A 19 14.20 -3.65 -3.09
C GLU A 19 14.63 -2.20 -2.84
N TRP A 20 14.99 -1.48 -3.90
CA TRP A 20 15.27 -0.04 -3.80
C TRP A 20 14.04 0.76 -3.38
N LEU A 21 12.85 0.36 -3.83
CA LEU A 21 11.59 0.99 -3.47
C LEU A 21 11.25 0.72 -1.99
N ASN A 22 11.52 -0.50 -1.51
CA ASN A 22 11.40 -0.81 -0.08
C ASN A 22 12.29 0.10 0.79
N LYS A 23 13.50 0.46 0.33
CA LYS A 23 14.37 1.40 1.05
C LYS A 23 13.75 2.80 1.13
N ILE A 24 13.13 3.27 0.05
CA ILE A 24 12.42 4.56 0.03
C ILE A 24 11.23 4.51 0.99
N VAL A 25 10.41 3.46 0.94
CA VAL A 25 9.26 3.29 1.85
C VAL A 25 9.72 3.31 3.30
N ALA A 26 10.83 2.62 3.63
CA ALA A 26 11.39 2.62 4.97
C ALA A 26 11.85 4.03 5.42
N GLN A 27 12.43 4.83 4.53
CA GLN A 27 12.84 6.21 4.83
C GLN A 27 11.65 7.14 5.04
N VAL A 28 10.57 6.94 4.29
CA VAL A 28 9.36 7.79 4.37
C VAL A 28 8.44 7.37 5.52
N TRP A 29 8.55 6.12 5.99
CA TRP A 29 7.69 5.54 7.02
C TRP A 29 7.45 6.40 8.27
N PRO A 30 8.48 7.03 8.88
CA PRO A 30 8.29 7.90 10.05
C PRO A 30 7.38 9.10 9.78
N PHE A 31 7.32 9.57 8.54
CA PHE A 31 6.51 10.73 8.13
C PHE A 31 5.10 10.34 7.70
N LEU A 32 4.91 9.08 7.28
CA LEU A 32 3.63 8.60 6.77
C LEU A 32 2.54 8.62 7.86
N GLY A 33 2.92 8.49 9.14
CA GLY A 33 2.00 8.59 10.27
C GLY A 33 1.23 9.91 10.29
N GLN A 34 1.93 11.04 10.11
CA GLN A 34 1.31 12.37 10.10
C GLN A 34 0.35 12.55 8.92
N TYR A 35 0.75 12.08 7.74
CA TYR A 35 -0.11 12.10 6.56
C TYR A 35 -1.35 11.22 6.75
N MET A 36 -1.19 10.02 7.30
CA MET A 36 -2.28 9.10 7.56
C MET A 36 -3.26 9.62 8.61
N GLU A 37 -2.77 10.25 9.68
CA GLU A 37 -3.62 10.90 10.67
C GLU A 37 -4.52 11.95 10.02
N LYS A 38 -3.93 12.81 9.17
CA LYS A 38 -4.68 13.81 8.41
C LYS A 38 -5.70 13.18 7.47
N LEU A 39 -5.30 12.18 6.68
CA LEU A 39 -6.19 11.46 5.77
C LEU A 39 -7.38 10.82 6.50
N LEU A 40 -7.10 10.17 7.63
CA LEU A 40 -8.13 9.50 8.43
C LEU A 40 -9.10 10.50 9.07
N ALA A 41 -8.59 11.60 9.62
CA ALA A 41 -9.42 12.61 10.27
C ALA A 41 -10.24 13.44 9.28
N GLU A 42 -9.64 13.86 8.16
CA GLU A 42 -10.24 14.81 7.23
C GLU A 42 -11.04 14.14 6.10
N THR A 43 -10.74 12.90 5.74
CA THR A 43 -11.39 12.21 4.61
C THR A 43 -12.19 10.99 5.07
N VAL A 44 -11.55 10.07 5.81
CA VAL A 44 -12.19 8.78 6.15
C VAL A 44 -13.24 8.94 7.23
N ALA A 45 -12.96 9.66 8.32
CA ALA A 45 -13.94 9.85 9.40
C ALA A 45 -15.24 10.52 8.91
N PRO A 46 -15.20 11.59 8.08
CA PRO A 46 -16.42 12.14 7.48
C PRO A 46 -17.17 11.14 6.59
N ALA A 47 -16.46 10.34 5.78
CA ALA A 47 -17.10 9.31 4.96
C ALA A 47 -17.81 8.25 5.83
N VAL A 48 -17.20 7.82 6.93
CA VAL A 48 -17.81 6.88 7.88
C VAL A 48 -19.04 7.48 8.56
N ARG A 49 -18.96 8.73 9.03
CA ARG A 49 -20.10 9.45 9.64
C ARG A 49 -21.28 9.57 8.66
N GLY A 50 -20.98 9.81 7.38
CA GLY A 50 -21.99 9.88 6.32
C GLY A 50 -22.59 8.54 5.91
N SER A 51 -21.95 7.42 6.26
CA SER A 51 -22.42 6.08 5.85
C SER A 51 -23.63 5.57 6.63
N ASN A 52 -23.80 6.00 7.89
CA ASN A 52 -24.89 5.55 8.74
C ASN A 52 -25.24 6.63 9.79
N PRO A 53 -26.53 6.97 9.98
CA PRO A 53 -26.96 7.93 11.01
C PRO A 53 -26.48 7.62 12.43
N HIS A 54 -26.23 6.34 12.77
CA HIS A 54 -25.73 5.95 14.09
C HIS A 54 -24.23 6.20 14.28
N LEU A 55 -23.50 6.56 13.21
CA LEU A 55 -22.05 6.77 13.22
C LEU A 55 -21.66 8.26 13.22
N GLN A 56 -22.60 9.18 13.42
CA GLN A 56 -22.37 10.64 13.38
C GLN A 56 -21.22 11.12 14.28
N THR A 57 -20.99 10.45 15.40
CA THR A 57 -19.95 10.79 16.38
C THR A 57 -18.64 10.01 16.20
N PHE A 58 -18.55 9.15 15.18
CA PHE A 58 -17.36 8.35 14.92
C PHE A 58 -16.11 9.22 14.80
N THR A 59 -15.03 8.87 15.47
CA THR A 59 -13.75 9.58 15.34
C THR A 59 -12.59 8.62 15.55
N PHE A 60 -11.47 8.90 14.89
CA PHE A 60 -10.20 8.28 15.25
C PHE A 60 -9.62 9.02 16.45
N THR A 61 -9.29 8.29 17.52
CA THR A 61 -8.72 8.85 18.76
C THR A 61 -7.21 8.68 18.84
N ARG A 62 -6.67 7.67 18.17
CA ARG A 62 -5.24 7.40 18.05
C ARG A 62 -4.99 6.70 16.73
N VAL A 63 -3.94 7.13 16.02
CA VAL A 63 -3.52 6.55 14.75
C VAL A 63 -2.06 6.17 14.86
N GLU A 64 -1.76 4.88 14.80
CA GLU A 64 -0.39 4.37 14.83
C GLU A 64 -0.22 3.32 13.74
N LEU A 65 0.74 3.56 12.85
CA LEU A 65 1.09 2.63 11.78
C LEU A 65 2.11 1.56 12.26
N GLY A 66 2.65 1.73 13.47
CA GLY A 66 3.73 0.92 13.99
C GLY A 66 5.10 1.27 13.39
N GLU A 67 6.16 0.61 13.88
CA GLU A 67 7.54 0.91 13.48
C GLU A 67 7.97 0.18 12.20
N LYS A 68 7.23 -0.86 11.80
CA LYS A 68 7.61 -1.72 10.69
C LYS A 68 7.02 -1.21 9.38
N PRO A 69 7.84 -0.79 8.40
CA PRO A 69 7.34 -0.33 7.11
C PRO A 69 6.71 -1.45 6.29
N LEU A 70 5.80 -1.04 5.41
CA LEU A 70 5.23 -1.89 4.36
C LEU A 70 6.37 -2.46 3.50
N ARG A 71 6.22 -3.71 3.04
CA ARG A 71 7.17 -4.32 2.11
C ARG A 71 6.47 -4.65 0.80
N ILE A 72 7.01 -4.12 -0.28
CA ILE A 72 6.62 -4.44 -1.64
C ILE A 72 7.33 -5.73 -2.01
N ILE A 73 6.53 -6.77 -2.26
CA ILE A 73 6.99 -8.13 -2.58
C ILE A 73 7.30 -8.25 -4.08
N GLY A 74 6.63 -7.42 -4.89
CA GLY A 74 6.73 -7.49 -6.33
C GLY A 74 5.98 -6.37 -7.03
N VAL A 75 6.51 -5.92 -8.16
CA VAL A 75 5.86 -4.95 -9.05
C VAL A 75 5.67 -5.63 -10.41
N LYS A 76 4.45 -5.58 -10.96
CA LYS A 76 4.14 -6.08 -12.31
C LYS A 76 3.62 -4.94 -13.17
N VAL A 77 4.30 -4.68 -14.29
CA VAL A 77 3.89 -3.62 -15.21
C VAL A 77 2.72 -4.13 -16.05
N HIS A 78 1.59 -3.42 -15.98
CA HIS A 78 0.46 -3.65 -16.85
C HIS A 78 0.47 -2.62 -17.99
N PRO A 79 0.82 -3.01 -19.23
CA PRO A 79 0.74 -2.11 -20.38
C PRO A 79 -0.74 -1.78 -20.64
N GLY A 80 -1.15 -0.56 -20.28
CA GLY A 80 -2.51 -0.08 -20.50
C GLY A 80 -2.81 0.09 -22.00
N GLN A 81 -4.10 0.05 -22.37
CA GLN A 81 -4.53 0.37 -23.74
C GLN A 81 -4.37 1.86 -24.09
N ARG A 82 -4.23 2.73 -23.09
CA ARG A 82 -3.90 4.15 -23.24
C ARG A 82 -2.45 4.37 -22.82
N LYS A 83 -1.63 4.90 -23.73
CA LYS A 83 -0.19 5.14 -23.52
C LYS A 83 0.14 6.19 -22.44
N GLU A 84 -0.86 6.81 -21.82
CA GLU A 84 -0.71 7.90 -20.86
C GLU A 84 -0.82 7.47 -19.39
N GLN A 85 -1.04 6.18 -19.10
CA GLN A 85 -1.24 5.69 -17.73
C GLN A 85 -0.31 4.52 -17.42
N ILE A 86 0.37 4.61 -16.27
CA ILE A 86 1.17 3.53 -15.69
C ILE A 86 0.41 3.02 -14.46
N LEU A 87 0.03 1.74 -14.48
CA LEU A 87 -0.55 1.04 -13.35
C LEU A 87 0.57 0.22 -12.69
N LEU A 88 0.91 0.59 -11.45
CA LEU A 88 1.95 -0.04 -10.63
C LEU A 88 1.36 -1.15 -9.75
#